data_AF-A0AAE9VQH7-F1
#
_entry.id   AF-A0AAE9VQH7-F1
#
_cell.length_a   1.000
_cell.length_b   1.000
_cell.length_c   1.000
_cell.angle_alpha   90.00
_cell.angle_beta   90.00
_cell.angle_gamma   90.00
#
_symmetry.space_group_name_H-M   'P 1'
#
loop_
_entity.id
_entity.type
_entity.pdbx_description
1 polymer ?
#
loop_
_entity_poly.entity_id
_entity_poly.type
_entity_poly.pdbx_seq_one_letter_code
_entity_poly.pdbx_strand_id
1 'polypeptide(L)'
;MSSSQVAIIGAGMTGITAARSLNNAGYTVQLFEKSRGSGGRLASNRSAMGRVNLGTQAFHADQAEFLAELDHWQHAGWLKQTEQQWTGIPYMSALTRNLLGELNTLFSCEIRQLSHTQQGWLLLDQHGQQHGPFAQLIVAIPAPQASTLLSNCAPDLAACAASVVMQPTWMVALGFKEPLTASQPLSPMQQRIIAEVRPSAIAAEQPMQTWLLRASVAWSTEHLEDEPAQVIHRLSNCFAELFDTAPPEADSAFAHRWRYALGALEQPLNTLADLSRGLVVAGDWCGQGDLQSAWCSGRHAAQQLINS
;
A
#
# COMPACT_ATOMS: atom_id res chain seq x y z
N MET A 1 27.34 -1.88 -22.85
CA MET A 1 26.54 -3.02 -22.35
C MET A 1 25.09 -2.60 -22.43
N SER A 2 24.21 -3.36 -23.06
CA SER A 2 22.77 -3.04 -23.01
C SER A 2 22.32 -3.15 -21.55
N SER A 3 21.73 -2.10 -20.98
CA SER A 3 21.19 -2.18 -19.63
C SER A 3 20.19 -3.33 -19.57
N SER A 4 20.31 -4.23 -18.60
CA SER A 4 19.34 -5.30 -18.39
C SER A 4 17.95 -4.68 -18.15
N GLN A 5 16.92 -5.18 -18.84
CA GLN A 5 15.56 -4.70 -18.73
C GLN A 5 14.81 -5.49 -17.67
N VAL A 6 14.27 -4.78 -16.67
CA VAL A 6 13.54 -5.38 -15.55
C VAL A 6 12.09 -4.91 -15.56
N ALA A 7 11.15 -5.85 -15.55
CA ALA A 7 9.76 -5.55 -15.28
C ALA A 7 9.48 -5.64 -13.77
N ILE A 8 8.67 -4.72 -13.25
CA ILE A 8 8.21 -4.75 -11.86
C ILE A 8 6.70 -4.59 -11.83
N ILE A 9 6.00 -5.54 -11.21
CA ILE A 9 4.53 -5.52 -11.10
C ILE A 9 4.15 -5.00 -9.71
N GLY A 10 3.48 -3.86 -9.67
CA GLY A 10 3.03 -3.17 -8.45
C GLY A 10 3.83 -1.89 -8.18
N ALA A 11 3.16 -0.73 -8.16
CA ALA A 11 3.76 0.57 -7.84
C ALA A 11 3.46 1.00 -6.39
N GLY A 12 3.49 0.05 -5.45
CA GLY A 12 3.51 0.31 -4.01
C GLY A 12 4.93 0.63 -3.51
N MET A 13 5.10 0.79 -2.19
CA MET A 13 6.42 1.08 -1.60
C MET A 13 7.49 0.06 -2.02
N THR A 14 7.16 -1.24 -1.97
CA THR A 14 8.07 -2.33 -2.37
C THR A 14 8.55 -2.18 -3.82
N GLY A 15 7.62 -2.11 -4.78
CA GLY A 15 7.98 -2.02 -6.20
C GLY A 15 8.72 -0.72 -6.54
N ILE A 16 8.34 0.41 -5.95
CA ILE A 16 9.04 1.69 -6.14
C ILE A 16 10.46 1.62 -5.56
N THR A 17 10.63 1.04 -4.37
CA THR A 17 11.95 0.90 -3.75
C THR A 17 12.86 0.02 -4.60
N ALA A 18 12.33 -1.11 -5.09
CA ALA A 18 13.06 -2.00 -6.00
C ALA A 18 13.44 -1.27 -7.31
N ALA A 19 12.49 -0.56 -7.91
CA ALA A 19 12.71 0.20 -9.15
C ALA A 19 13.80 1.26 -9.00
N ARG A 20 13.78 2.05 -7.90
CA ARG A 20 14.81 3.06 -7.61
C ARG A 20 16.18 2.42 -7.44
N SER A 21 16.25 1.31 -6.69
CA SER A 21 17.50 0.61 -6.42
C SER A 21 18.13 0.07 -7.71
N LEU A 22 17.33 -0.54 -8.58
CA LEU A 22 17.74 -1.05 -9.88
C LEU A 22 18.16 0.08 -10.85
N ASN A 23 17.37 1.15 -10.93
CA ASN A 23 17.68 2.30 -11.78
C ASN A 23 18.99 2.98 -11.35
N ASN A 24 19.20 3.15 -10.03
CA ASN A 24 20.45 3.67 -9.49
C ASN A 24 21.66 2.77 -9.79
N ALA A 25 21.43 1.46 -9.97
CA ALA A 25 22.45 0.49 -10.41
C ALA A 25 22.61 0.42 -11.94
N GLY A 26 21.91 1.26 -12.72
CA GLY A 26 22.03 1.35 -14.18
C GLY A 26 21.14 0.39 -14.97
N TYR A 27 20.14 -0.24 -14.34
CA TYR A 27 19.16 -1.09 -15.02
C TYR A 27 18.03 -0.25 -15.62
N THR A 28 17.51 -0.68 -16.78
CA THR A 28 16.28 -0.09 -17.32
C THR A 28 15.09 -0.79 -16.67
N VAL A 29 14.24 -0.03 -15.99
CA VAL A 29 13.10 -0.57 -15.24
C VAL A 29 11.79 -0.11 -15.88
N GLN A 30 10.82 -1.01 -15.98
CA GLN A 30 9.43 -0.69 -16.30
C GLN A 30 8.49 -1.20 -15.20
N LEU A 31 7.77 -0.27 -14.56
CA LEU A 31 6.76 -0.57 -13.57
C LEU A 31 5.38 -0.75 -14.23
N PHE A 32 4.61 -1.71 -13.72
CA PHE A 32 3.22 -1.96 -14.12
C PHE A 32 2.31 -1.82 -12.91
N GLU A 33 1.27 -1.00 -13.02
CA GLU A 33 0.31 -0.78 -11.95
C GLU A 33 -1.12 -0.78 -12.50
N LYS A 34 -1.97 -1.66 -11.95
CA LYS A 34 -3.38 -1.77 -12.34
C LYS A 34 -4.20 -0.54 -11.99
N SER A 35 -3.80 0.19 -10.95
CA SER A 35 -4.45 1.41 -10.50
C SER A 35 -4.10 2.58 -11.42
N ARG A 36 -4.89 3.66 -11.35
CA ARG A 36 -4.62 4.91 -12.08
C ARG A 36 -3.43 5.72 -11.54
N GLY A 37 -2.81 5.27 -10.45
CA GLY A 37 -1.72 5.95 -9.77
C GLY A 37 -1.01 5.05 -8.79
N SER A 38 0.13 5.52 -8.29
CA SER A 38 1.02 4.77 -7.39
C SER A 38 0.63 4.86 -5.91
N GLY A 39 1.34 4.10 -5.09
CA GLY A 39 1.31 4.15 -3.64
C GLY A 39 0.63 2.96 -2.98
N GLY A 40 -0.24 2.25 -3.68
CA GLY A 40 -0.96 1.10 -3.12
C GLY A 40 -1.68 1.47 -1.82
N ARG A 41 -1.35 0.79 -0.72
CA ARG A 41 -1.92 1.05 0.62
C ARG A 41 -1.53 2.40 1.25
N LEU A 42 -0.57 3.12 0.64
CA LEU A 42 -0.22 4.51 0.98
C LEU A 42 -0.98 5.55 0.14
N ALA A 43 -1.87 5.11 -0.75
CA ALA A 43 -2.60 6.02 -1.62
C ALA A 43 -3.51 6.98 -0.83
N SER A 44 -3.74 8.15 -1.41
CA SER A 44 -4.73 9.13 -0.94
C SER A 44 -5.69 9.42 -2.09
N ASN A 45 -6.96 9.58 -1.80
CA ASN A 45 -8.01 9.92 -2.76
C ASN A 45 -8.32 11.42 -2.73
N ARG A 46 -8.76 11.97 -3.86
CA ARG A 46 -9.34 13.32 -3.92
C ARG A 46 -10.84 13.20 -3.64
N SER A 47 -11.39 14.08 -2.81
CA SER A 47 -12.81 14.14 -2.47
C SER A 47 -13.24 15.59 -2.22
N ALA A 48 -14.52 15.80 -1.88
CA ALA A 48 -15.02 17.09 -1.43
C ALA A 48 -14.36 17.58 -0.13
N MET A 49 -13.76 16.66 0.65
CA MET A 49 -13.01 16.95 1.88
C MET A 49 -11.57 17.40 1.61
N GLY A 50 -11.16 17.52 0.34
CA GLY A 50 -9.76 17.66 -0.04
C GLY A 50 -9.13 16.31 -0.36
N ARG A 51 -7.91 16.06 0.11
CA ARG A 51 -7.21 14.79 -0.13
C ARG A 51 -7.20 13.97 1.15
N VAL A 52 -7.58 12.70 1.05
CA VAL A 52 -7.77 11.83 2.21
C VAL A 52 -6.98 10.55 2.04
N ASN A 53 -6.19 10.16 3.03
CA ASN A 53 -5.44 8.90 3.01
C ASN A 53 -6.40 7.71 3.05
N LEU A 54 -6.23 6.78 2.11
CA LEU A 54 -7.12 5.62 1.99
C LEU A 54 -6.72 4.46 2.91
N GLY A 55 -5.44 4.35 3.28
CA GLY A 55 -4.92 3.25 4.09
C GLY A 55 -4.08 3.76 5.25
N THR A 56 -2.76 3.64 5.15
CA THR A 56 -1.82 4.04 6.21
C THR A 56 -1.94 5.53 6.54
N GLN A 57 -2.21 5.83 7.81
CA GLN A 57 -2.33 7.22 8.29
C GLN A 57 -1.01 7.75 8.83
N ALA A 58 -0.33 6.92 9.61
CA ALA A 58 1.03 7.12 10.07
C ALA A 58 1.70 5.74 10.23
N PHE A 59 3.00 5.73 10.40
CA PHE A 59 3.75 4.50 10.63
C PHE A 59 4.90 4.73 11.61
N HIS A 60 5.35 3.64 12.23
CA HIS A 60 6.58 3.61 13.02
C HIS A 60 7.68 2.94 12.20
N ALA A 61 8.91 3.20 12.60
CA ALA A 61 10.11 2.60 12.06
C ALA A 61 11.16 2.51 13.16
N ASP A 62 11.97 1.47 13.13
CA ASP A 62 13.01 1.19 14.12
C ASP A 62 14.32 0.67 13.49
N GLN A 63 14.33 0.31 12.22
CA GLN A 63 15.54 -0.12 11.54
C GLN A 63 16.38 1.07 11.09
N ALA A 64 17.64 1.09 11.53
CA ALA A 64 18.58 2.18 11.30
C ALA A 64 18.70 2.61 9.82
N GLU A 65 18.74 1.65 8.90
CA GLU A 65 18.84 1.95 7.46
C GLU A 65 17.58 2.63 6.92
N PHE A 66 16.40 2.23 7.40
CA PHE A 66 15.15 2.87 6.99
C PHE A 66 14.99 4.23 7.66
N LEU A 67 15.38 4.37 8.92
CA LEU A 67 15.40 5.66 9.63
C LEU A 67 16.26 6.70 8.90
N ALA A 68 17.42 6.32 8.36
CA ALA A 68 18.27 7.21 7.57
C ALA A 68 17.58 7.72 6.29
N GLU A 69 16.79 6.88 5.62
CA GLU A 69 15.97 7.31 4.47
C GLU A 69 14.81 8.21 4.90
N LEU A 70 14.15 7.91 6.02
CA LEU A 70 13.08 8.74 6.56
C LEU A 70 13.58 10.14 6.91
N ASP A 71 14.78 10.24 7.50
CA ASP A 71 15.45 11.52 7.76
C ASP A 71 15.68 12.29 6.45
N HIS A 72 16.18 11.63 5.40
CA HIS A 72 16.36 12.26 4.10
C HIS A 72 15.03 12.78 3.52
N TRP A 73 13.97 11.96 3.56
CA TRP A 73 12.66 12.34 3.04
C TRP A 73 11.98 13.43 3.88
N GLN A 74 12.28 13.51 5.18
CA GLN A 74 11.85 14.62 6.04
C GLN A 74 12.56 15.93 5.67
N HIS A 75 13.87 15.91 5.46
CA HIS A 75 14.61 17.10 5.00
C HIS A 75 14.12 17.57 3.62
N ALA A 76 13.69 16.64 2.76
CA ALA A 76 13.06 16.94 1.48
C ALA A 76 11.60 17.45 1.59
N GLY A 77 11.02 17.48 2.80
CA GLY A 77 9.66 17.94 3.07
C GLY A 77 8.56 16.95 2.68
N TRP A 78 8.88 15.67 2.51
CA TRP A 78 7.91 14.64 2.08
C TRP A 78 7.22 13.94 3.25
N LEU A 79 7.84 13.99 4.42
CA LEU A 79 7.37 13.40 5.66
C LEU A 79 7.57 14.39 6.81
N LYS A 80 6.84 14.18 7.89
CA LYS A 80 7.18 14.69 9.22
C LYS A 80 7.09 13.59 10.26
N GLN A 81 7.88 13.74 11.31
CA GLN A 81 7.74 12.97 12.54
C GLN A 81 6.93 13.75 13.58
N THR A 82 5.97 13.10 14.24
CA THR A 82 5.23 13.63 15.39
C THR A 82 4.98 12.47 16.35
N GLU A 83 5.37 12.63 17.62
CA GLU A 83 5.22 11.57 18.65
C GLU A 83 5.76 10.20 18.18
N GLN A 84 6.97 10.18 17.60
CA GLN A 84 7.63 8.98 17.04
C GLN A 84 6.92 8.34 15.83
N GLN A 85 5.83 8.93 15.33
CA GLN A 85 5.14 8.49 14.13
C GLN A 85 5.51 9.34 12.92
N TRP A 86 5.67 8.68 11.78
CA TRP A 86 5.94 9.31 10.49
C TRP A 86 4.65 9.46 9.68
N THR A 87 4.45 10.65 9.10
CA THR A 87 3.30 10.97 8.25
C THR A 87 3.73 11.69 6.99
N GLY A 88 3.17 11.30 5.84
CA GLY A 88 3.48 11.97 4.57
C GLY A 88 2.83 13.35 4.46
N ILE A 89 3.56 14.30 3.87
CA ILE A 89 3.15 15.69 3.64
C ILE A 89 3.10 15.96 2.13
N PRO A 90 2.05 16.60 1.60
CA PRO A 90 0.84 17.03 2.32
C PRO A 90 -0.10 15.87 2.69
N TYR A 91 0.12 14.68 2.14
CA TYR A 91 -0.65 13.45 2.41
C TYR A 91 0.27 12.23 2.30
N MET A 92 -0.16 11.06 2.80
CA MET A 92 0.66 9.85 2.79
C MET A 92 1.15 9.47 1.37
N SER A 93 0.30 9.67 0.35
CA SER A 93 0.67 9.39 -1.03
C SER A 93 1.72 10.31 -1.64
N ALA A 94 2.08 11.41 -0.98
CA ALA A 94 3.16 12.28 -1.46
C ALA A 94 4.52 11.56 -1.42
N LEU A 95 4.78 10.77 -0.37
CA LEU A 95 6.00 9.98 -0.22
C LEU A 95 6.23 9.09 -1.45
N THR A 96 5.25 8.26 -1.79
CA THR A 96 5.38 7.32 -2.92
C THR A 96 5.38 8.01 -4.27
N ARG A 97 4.73 9.17 -4.43
CA ARG A 97 4.84 9.95 -5.67
C ARG A 97 6.23 10.55 -5.86
N ASN A 98 6.81 11.10 -4.80
CA ASN A 98 8.14 11.68 -4.86
C ASN A 98 9.22 10.60 -5.06
N LEU A 99 9.05 9.44 -4.41
CA LEU A 99 9.90 8.28 -4.67
C LEU A 99 9.75 7.74 -6.09
N LEU A 100 8.53 7.72 -6.64
CA LEU A 100 8.31 7.30 -8.02
C LEU A 100 9.01 8.24 -9.01
N GLY A 101 8.86 9.55 -8.83
CA GLY A 101 9.46 10.56 -9.71
C GLY A 101 9.15 10.28 -11.18
N GLU A 102 10.21 10.18 -11.99
CA GLU A 102 10.14 9.93 -13.44
C GLU A 102 10.37 8.46 -13.82
N LEU A 103 10.27 7.52 -12.86
CA LEU A 103 10.39 6.10 -13.17
C LEU A 103 9.35 5.68 -14.21
N ASN A 104 9.79 5.00 -15.26
CA ASN A 104 8.94 4.54 -16.35
C ASN A 104 7.87 3.59 -15.80
N THR A 105 6.62 4.07 -15.78
CA THR A 105 5.50 3.39 -15.13
C THR A 105 4.27 3.40 -16.02
N LEU A 106 3.73 2.21 -16.29
CA LEU A 106 2.45 2.04 -16.96
C LEU A 106 1.34 1.85 -15.92
N PHE A 107 0.54 2.90 -15.76
CA PHE A 107 -0.68 2.87 -14.95
C PHE A 107 -1.88 2.32 -15.73
N SER A 108 -2.93 1.94 -15.01
CA SER A 108 -4.11 1.27 -15.59
C SER A 108 -3.73 0.01 -16.40
N CYS A 109 -2.67 -0.66 -15.98
CA CYS A 109 -2.14 -1.86 -16.62
C CYS A 109 -2.07 -2.99 -15.58
N GLU A 110 -3.09 -3.85 -15.59
CA GLU A 110 -3.17 -5.05 -14.77
C GLU A 110 -2.57 -6.24 -15.53
N ILE A 111 -1.40 -6.67 -15.07
CA ILE A 111 -0.79 -7.90 -15.58
C ILE A 111 -1.56 -9.11 -15.06
N ARG A 112 -2.01 -9.98 -15.96
CA ARG A 112 -2.83 -11.16 -15.65
C ARG A 112 -2.14 -12.48 -15.95
N GLN A 113 -1.14 -12.49 -16.83
CA GLN A 113 -0.41 -13.71 -17.16
C GLN A 113 1.08 -13.42 -17.31
N LEU A 114 1.87 -14.42 -16.93
CA LEU A 114 3.33 -14.43 -17.04
C LEU A 114 3.77 -15.66 -17.82
N SER A 115 4.77 -15.48 -18.67
CA SER A 115 5.47 -16.59 -19.32
C SER A 115 6.96 -16.28 -19.43
N HIS A 116 7.80 -17.30 -19.35
CA HIS A 116 9.24 -17.18 -19.49
C HIS A 116 9.69 -17.91 -20.76
N THR A 117 10.41 -17.21 -21.62
CA THR A 117 10.95 -17.71 -22.89
C THR A 117 12.47 -17.72 -22.84
N GLN A 118 13.13 -18.21 -23.91
CA GLN A 118 14.58 -18.09 -24.05
C GLN A 118 15.07 -16.63 -24.14
N GLN A 119 14.19 -15.69 -24.49
CA GLN A 119 14.51 -14.26 -24.61
C GLN A 119 14.20 -13.47 -23.32
N GLY A 120 13.56 -14.11 -22.32
CA GLY A 120 13.14 -13.49 -21.07
C GLY A 120 11.63 -13.59 -20.81
N TRP A 121 11.17 -12.80 -19.86
CA TRP A 121 9.78 -12.71 -19.39
C TRP A 121 8.88 -11.94 -20.37
N LEU A 122 7.71 -12.51 -20.64
CA LEU A 122 6.61 -11.85 -21.33
C LEU A 122 5.42 -11.73 -20.39
N LEU A 123 4.83 -10.53 -20.35
CA LEU A 123 3.72 -10.19 -19.48
C LEU A 123 2.50 -9.88 -20.35
N LEU A 124 1.35 -10.44 -20.01
CA LEU A 124 0.07 -10.16 -20.69
C LEU A 124 -0.83 -9.36 -19.76
N ASP A 125 -1.34 -8.22 -20.24
CA ASP A 125 -2.23 -7.37 -19.47
C ASP A 125 -3.72 -7.75 -19.61
N GLN A 126 -4.60 -6.98 -18.95
CA GLN A 126 -6.04 -7.21 -18.96
C GLN A 126 -6.71 -7.07 -20.32
N HIS A 127 -6.04 -6.46 -21.29
CA HIS A 127 -6.52 -6.27 -22.66
C HIS A 127 -5.92 -7.30 -23.62
N GLY A 128 -5.09 -8.24 -23.13
CA GLY A 128 -4.38 -9.19 -23.97
C GLY A 128 -3.19 -8.56 -24.70
N GLN A 129 -2.74 -7.37 -24.31
CA GLN A 129 -1.54 -6.78 -24.86
C GLN A 129 -0.31 -7.38 -24.17
N GLN A 130 0.68 -7.75 -24.99
CA GLN A 130 1.95 -8.31 -24.54
C GLN A 130 2.98 -7.21 -24.29
N HIS A 131 3.74 -7.35 -23.21
CA HIS A 131 4.85 -6.49 -22.83
C HIS A 131 6.12 -7.33 -22.64
N GLY A 132 7.27 -6.81 -23.09
CA GLY A 132 8.57 -7.47 -23.01
C GLY A 132 9.19 -7.78 -24.39
N PRO A 133 10.25 -8.60 -24.45
CA PRO A 133 10.79 -9.41 -23.33
C PRO A 133 11.54 -8.58 -22.29
N PHE A 134 11.46 -9.01 -21.03
CA PHE A 134 12.28 -8.49 -19.93
C PHE A 134 13.25 -9.57 -19.44
N ALA A 135 14.50 -9.21 -19.18
CA ALA A 135 15.50 -10.16 -18.70
C ALA A 135 15.17 -10.65 -17.28
N GLN A 136 14.60 -9.78 -16.44
CA GLN A 136 14.26 -10.07 -15.05
C GLN A 136 12.87 -9.52 -14.70
N LEU A 137 12.26 -10.09 -13.65
CA LEU A 137 10.91 -9.77 -13.19
C LEU A 137 10.87 -9.68 -11.66
N ILE A 138 10.29 -8.60 -11.14
CA ILE A 138 9.88 -8.50 -9.73
C ILE A 138 8.35 -8.47 -9.63
N VAL A 139 7.79 -9.34 -8.80
CA VAL A 139 6.37 -9.32 -8.43
C VAL A 139 6.21 -8.70 -7.04
N ALA A 140 5.72 -7.46 -6.99
CA ALA A 140 5.62 -6.62 -5.78
C ALA A 140 4.16 -6.27 -5.43
N ILE A 141 3.28 -7.28 -5.41
CA ILE A 141 1.84 -7.18 -5.15
C ILE A 141 1.44 -8.00 -3.91
N PRO A 142 0.25 -7.74 -3.31
CA PRO A 142 -0.29 -8.56 -2.22
C PRO A 142 -0.24 -10.06 -2.47
N ALA A 143 0.06 -10.84 -1.43
CA ALA A 143 0.34 -12.28 -1.54
C ALA A 143 -0.75 -13.07 -2.28
N PRO A 144 -2.08 -12.87 -2.03
CA PRO A 144 -3.11 -13.59 -2.79
C PRO A 144 -3.11 -13.26 -4.30
N GLN A 145 -2.75 -12.03 -4.65
CA GLN A 145 -2.63 -11.61 -6.05
C GLN A 145 -1.37 -12.20 -6.68
N ALA A 146 -0.25 -12.22 -5.96
CA ALA A 146 0.99 -12.85 -6.40
C ALA A 146 0.80 -14.37 -6.61
N SER A 147 0.14 -15.05 -5.68
CA SER A 147 -0.17 -16.48 -5.78
C SER A 147 -0.94 -16.82 -7.06
N THR A 148 -2.00 -16.05 -7.34
CA THR A 148 -2.81 -16.22 -8.55
C THR A 148 -1.99 -15.99 -9.82
N LEU A 149 -1.17 -14.93 -9.85
CA LEU A 149 -0.39 -14.57 -11.03
C LEU A 149 0.74 -15.57 -11.32
N LEU A 150 1.32 -16.18 -10.28
CA LEU A 150 2.47 -17.06 -10.37
C LEU A 150 2.11 -18.54 -10.57
N SER A 151 0.83 -18.93 -10.38
CA SER A 151 0.39 -20.33 -10.29
C SER A 151 0.86 -21.21 -11.44
N ASN A 152 0.96 -20.64 -12.65
CA ASN A 152 1.31 -21.40 -13.85
C ASN A 152 2.81 -21.34 -14.21
N CYS A 153 3.55 -20.32 -13.76
CA CYS A 153 4.95 -20.13 -14.17
C CYS A 153 5.96 -20.42 -13.04
N ALA A 154 5.56 -20.28 -11.78
CA ALA A 154 6.38 -20.56 -10.60
C ALA A 154 5.52 -21.10 -9.43
N PRO A 155 5.04 -22.36 -9.51
CA PRO A 155 4.11 -22.94 -8.53
C PRO A 155 4.61 -22.90 -7.07
N ASP A 156 5.90 -23.11 -6.83
CA ASP A 156 6.46 -23.09 -5.47
C ASP A 156 6.40 -21.69 -4.84
N LEU A 157 6.72 -20.65 -5.62
CA LEU A 157 6.58 -19.26 -5.19
C LEU A 157 5.10 -18.89 -4.99
N ALA A 158 4.22 -19.40 -5.86
CA ALA A 158 2.78 -19.21 -5.73
C ALA A 158 2.20 -19.86 -4.46
N ALA A 159 2.70 -21.05 -4.09
CA ALA A 159 2.31 -21.75 -2.87
C ALA A 159 2.77 -21.02 -1.62
N CYS A 160 4.00 -20.48 -1.62
CA CYS A 160 4.47 -19.63 -0.53
C CYS A 160 3.63 -18.34 -0.38
N ALA A 161 3.27 -17.69 -1.49
CA ALA A 161 2.38 -16.53 -1.44
C ALA A 161 0.96 -16.92 -0.94
N ALA A 162 0.48 -18.12 -1.28
CA ALA A 162 -0.81 -18.63 -0.82
C ALA A 162 -0.88 -18.90 0.69
N SER A 163 0.25 -19.15 1.35
CA SER A 163 0.27 -19.42 2.81
C SER A 163 0.07 -18.16 3.66
N VAL A 164 0.13 -16.97 3.04
CA VAL A 164 -0.10 -15.70 3.74
C VAL A 164 -1.59 -15.43 3.86
N VAL A 165 -2.09 -15.39 5.10
CA VAL A 165 -3.44 -14.92 5.39
C VAL A 165 -3.44 -13.40 5.45
N MET A 166 -3.86 -12.75 4.37
CA MET A 166 -4.07 -11.30 4.37
C MET A 166 -5.47 -10.93 4.86
N GLN A 167 -5.51 -10.12 5.91
CA GLN A 167 -6.72 -9.66 6.59
C GLN A 167 -7.29 -8.40 5.93
N PRO A 168 -8.63 -8.30 5.84
CA PRO A 168 -9.29 -7.14 5.27
C PRO A 168 -9.41 -5.99 6.27
N THR A 169 -9.65 -4.79 5.76
CA THR A 169 -9.95 -3.60 6.57
C THR A 169 -10.86 -2.66 5.82
N TRP A 170 -11.95 -2.24 6.46
CA TRP A 170 -12.74 -1.09 6.02
C TRP A 170 -12.18 0.21 6.58
N MET A 171 -12.10 1.22 5.72
CA MET A 171 -11.74 2.58 6.06
C MET A 171 -12.92 3.48 5.73
N VAL A 172 -13.37 4.29 6.68
CA VAL A 172 -14.40 5.32 6.48
C VAL A 172 -13.79 6.68 6.75
N ALA A 173 -14.04 7.64 5.87
CA ALA A 173 -13.73 9.04 6.08
C ALA A 173 -15.02 9.83 6.25
N LEU A 174 -15.11 10.63 7.30
CA LEU A 174 -16.21 11.56 7.57
C LEU A 174 -15.67 12.99 7.56
N GLY A 175 -16.30 13.86 6.78
CA GLY A 175 -15.91 15.26 6.63
C GLY A 175 -16.94 16.19 7.24
N PHE A 176 -16.48 17.17 8.01
CA PHE A 176 -17.33 18.20 8.64
C PHE A 176 -16.78 19.58 8.31
N LYS A 177 -17.64 20.47 7.80
CA LYS A 177 -17.28 21.89 7.57
C LYS A 177 -17.05 22.61 8.89
N GLU A 178 -17.91 22.33 9.88
CA GLU A 178 -17.73 22.78 11.25
C GLU A 178 -16.90 21.74 12.02
N PRO A 179 -15.68 22.10 12.49
CA PRO A 179 -14.82 21.14 13.16
C PRO A 179 -15.43 20.58 14.45
N LEU A 180 -15.23 19.28 14.67
CA LEU A 180 -15.64 18.57 15.87
C LEU A 180 -14.45 18.39 16.82
N THR A 181 -14.76 18.27 18.11
CA THR A 181 -13.83 17.86 19.16
C THR A 181 -14.44 16.68 19.89
N ALA A 182 -13.77 15.52 19.86
CA ALA A 182 -14.23 14.34 20.60
C ALA A 182 -14.14 14.59 22.10
N SER A 183 -15.16 14.19 22.86
CA SER A 183 -15.21 14.33 24.32
C SER A 183 -14.57 13.15 25.06
N GLN A 184 -14.54 11.98 24.42
CA GLN A 184 -14.12 10.73 25.05
C GLN A 184 -13.43 9.77 24.06
N PRO A 185 -12.58 8.85 24.54
CA PRO A 185 -11.97 7.83 23.70
C PRO A 185 -12.98 6.72 23.33
N LEU A 186 -12.58 5.84 22.41
CA LEU A 186 -13.34 4.63 22.10
C LEU A 186 -13.48 3.72 23.34
N SER A 187 -14.70 3.32 23.67
CA SER A 187 -14.98 2.28 24.66
C SER A 187 -14.52 0.89 24.15
N PRO A 188 -14.31 -0.10 25.04
CA PRO A 188 -13.94 -1.46 24.62
C PRO A 188 -14.95 -2.10 23.65
N MET A 189 -16.24 -1.77 23.77
CA MET A 189 -17.28 -2.25 22.85
C MET A 189 -17.11 -1.63 21.46
N GLN A 190 -16.84 -0.33 21.40
CA GLN A 190 -16.61 0.37 20.14
C GLN A 190 -15.31 -0.09 19.48
N GLN A 191 -14.27 -0.43 20.26
CA GLN A 191 -13.00 -0.97 19.74
C GLN A 191 -13.16 -2.30 19.00
N ARG A 192 -14.24 -3.05 19.28
CA ARG A 192 -14.58 -4.26 18.50
C ARG A 192 -15.04 -3.92 17.08
N ILE A 193 -15.55 -2.71 16.84
CA ILE A 193 -16.03 -2.22 15.53
C ILE A 193 -14.98 -1.33 14.86
N ILE A 194 -14.48 -0.31 15.57
CA ILE A 194 -13.49 0.65 15.09
C ILE A 194 -12.20 0.46 15.88
N ALA A 195 -11.14 0.01 15.21
CA ALA A 195 -9.82 -0.15 15.83
C ALA A 195 -9.09 1.18 16.04
N GLU A 196 -9.38 2.19 15.22
CA GLU A 196 -8.68 3.47 15.28
C GLU A 196 -9.55 4.60 14.73
N VAL A 197 -9.50 5.76 15.38
CA VAL A 197 -10.12 7.01 14.94
C VAL A 197 -9.02 8.07 14.91
N ARG A 198 -8.88 8.76 13.78
CA ARG A 198 -7.87 9.81 13.61
C ARG A 198 -8.46 11.05 12.96
N PRO A 199 -8.53 12.19 13.68
CA PRO A 199 -8.87 13.46 13.05
C PRO A 199 -7.70 14.01 12.24
N SER A 200 -7.99 14.68 11.14
CA SER A 200 -7.05 15.56 10.47
C SER A 200 -6.80 16.81 11.31
N ALA A 201 -5.63 17.42 11.16
CA ALA A 201 -5.42 18.76 11.68
C ALA A 201 -6.44 19.73 11.04
N ILE A 202 -6.91 20.68 11.83
CA ILE A 202 -7.72 21.80 11.33
C ILE A 202 -6.74 22.76 10.66
N ALA A 203 -6.83 22.88 9.34
CA ALA A 203 -5.96 23.75 8.56
C ALA A 203 -6.82 24.62 7.64
N ALA A 204 -6.49 25.91 7.54
CA ALA A 204 -7.24 26.87 6.73
C ALA A 204 -7.34 26.48 5.24
N GLU A 205 -6.42 25.65 4.76
CA GLU A 205 -6.35 25.18 3.37
C GLU A 205 -7.21 23.93 3.12
N GLN A 206 -7.76 23.29 4.16
CA GLN A 206 -8.66 22.14 4.01
C GLN A 206 -10.12 22.60 4.08
N PRO A 207 -10.99 22.13 3.16
CA PRO A 207 -12.40 22.55 3.14
C PRO A 207 -13.21 21.99 4.32
N MET A 208 -12.72 20.94 4.99
CA MET A 208 -13.40 20.22 6.07
C MET A 208 -12.37 19.63 7.03
N GLN A 209 -12.73 19.49 8.31
CA GLN A 209 -12.04 18.56 9.21
C GLN A 209 -12.46 17.14 8.82
N THR A 210 -11.49 16.26 8.57
CA THR A 210 -11.75 14.86 8.21
C THR A 210 -11.45 13.94 9.38
N TRP A 211 -12.36 13.02 9.69
CA TRP A 211 -12.17 11.93 10.64
C TRP A 211 -12.02 10.62 9.90
N LEU A 212 -10.88 9.95 10.10
CA LEU A 212 -10.58 8.65 9.51
C LEU A 212 -10.83 7.54 10.52
N LEU A 213 -11.76 6.66 10.19
CA LEU A 213 -12.18 5.53 10.98
C LEU A 213 -11.65 4.26 10.33
N ARG A 214 -10.82 3.51 11.05
CA ARG A 214 -10.38 2.18 10.64
C ARG A 214 -11.20 1.14 11.39
N ALA A 215 -11.98 0.37 10.67
CA ALA A 215 -12.69 -0.76 11.24
C ALA A 215 -11.69 -1.79 11.81
N SER A 216 -12.10 -2.52 12.84
CA SER A 216 -11.34 -3.66 13.33
C SER A 216 -11.27 -4.75 12.24
N VAL A 217 -10.24 -5.59 12.30
CA VAL A 217 -10.10 -6.72 11.37
C VAL A 217 -11.27 -7.68 11.52
N ALA A 218 -11.66 -8.00 12.75
CA ALA A 218 -12.77 -8.93 13.02
C ALA A 218 -14.06 -8.42 12.38
N TRP A 219 -14.40 -7.16 12.61
CA TRP A 219 -15.59 -6.54 12.03
C TRP A 219 -15.50 -6.46 10.50
N SER A 220 -14.34 -6.07 9.97
CA SER A 220 -14.13 -5.98 8.52
C SER A 220 -14.21 -7.34 7.81
N THR A 221 -13.90 -8.42 8.52
CA THR A 221 -14.00 -9.79 8.00
C THR A 221 -15.45 -10.24 7.94
N GLU A 222 -16.23 -9.99 9.00
CA GLU A 222 -17.67 -10.28 9.04
C GLU A 222 -18.45 -9.48 7.99
N HIS A 223 -18.08 -8.22 7.79
CA HIS A 223 -18.75 -7.26 6.90
C HIS A 223 -17.99 -7.04 5.59
N LEU A 224 -17.23 -8.03 5.12
CA LEU A 224 -16.33 -7.84 3.98
C LEU A 224 -17.09 -7.44 2.71
N GLU A 225 -18.25 -8.05 2.46
CA GLU A 225 -19.05 -7.83 1.26
C GLU A 225 -20.16 -6.79 1.41
N ASP A 226 -20.24 -6.13 2.57
CA ASP A 226 -21.26 -5.10 2.81
C ASP A 226 -21.11 -3.91 1.86
N GLU A 227 -22.23 -3.27 1.54
CA GLU A 227 -22.26 -2.09 0.70
C GLU A 227 -21.63 -0.88 1.41
N PRO A 228 -20.84 -0.04 0.69
CA PRO A 228 -20.17 1.12 1.29
C PRO A 228 -21.07 2.02 2.14
N ALA A 229 -22.31 2.27 1.70
CA ALA A 229 -23.27 3.10 2.43
C ALA A 229 -23.67 2.49 3.79
N GLN A 230 -23.80 1.17 3.87
CA GLN A 230 -24.13 0.47 5.12
C GLN A 230 -22.94 0.52 6.10
N VAL A 231 -21.72 0.35 5.57
CA VAL A 231 -20.49 0.48 6.36
C VAL A 231 -20.34 1.89 6.92
N ILE A 232 -20.55 2.92 6.09
CA ILE A 232 -20.54 4.33 6.53
C ILE A 232 -21.54 4.53 7.66
N HIS A 233 -22.79 4.09 7.49
CA HIS A 233 -23.83 4.25 8.50
C HIS A 233 -23.45 3.57 9.83
N ARG A 234 -23.00 2.31 9.79
CA ARG A 234 -22.63 1.55 11.01
C ARG A 234 -21.43 2.18 11.73
N LEU A 235 -20.38 2.57 11.00
CA LEU A 235 -19.21 3.20 11.61
C LEU A 235 -19.51 4.62 12.08
N SER A 236 -20.39 5.36 11.41
CA SER A 236 -20.82 6.70 11.86
C SER A 236 -21.60 6.63 13.17
N ASN A 237 -22.45 5.61 13.34
CA ASN A 237 -23.18 5.40 14.60
C ASN A 237 -22.21 5.09 15.75
N CYS A 238 -21.22 4.22 15.52
CA CYS A 238 -20.17 3.94 16.49
C CYS A 238 -19.32 5.20 16.80
N PHE A 239 -19.02 6.00 15.78
CA PHE A 239 -18.29 7.27 15.91
C PHE A 239 -19.07 8.34 16.69
N ALA A 240 -20.40 8.41 16.55
CA ALA A 240 -21.23 9.37 17.25
C ALA A 240 -21.15 9.24 18.78
N GLU A 241 -20.84 8.03 19.27
CA GLU A 241 -20.68 7.76 20.70
C GLU A 241 -19.36 8.31 21.30
N LEU A 242 -18.48 8.92 20.51
CA LEU A 242 -17.28 9.63 21.01
C LEU A 242 -17.59 11.04 21.56
N PHE A 243 -18.85 11.47 21.46
CA PHE A 243 -19.30 12.81 21.80
C PHE A 243 -20.39 12.75 22.87
N ASP A 244 -20.41 13.72 23.78
CA ASP A 244 -21.46 13.81 24.81
C ASP A 244 -22.84 14.09 24.19
N THR A 245 -22.85 14.85 23.11
CA THR A 245 -24.01 15.09 22.25
C THR A 245 -23.68 14.59 20.86
N ALA A 246 -24.60 13.83 20.25
CA ALA A 246 -24.39 13.28 18.92
C ALA A 246 -23.97 14.39 17.92
N PRO A 247 -22.89 14.18 17.15
CA PRO A 247 -22.47 15.15 16.15
C PRO A 247 -23.53 15.26 15.03
N PRO A 248 -23.53 16.35 14.24
CA PRO A 248 -24.35 16.43 13.05
C PRO A 248 -23.99 15.31 12.05
N GLU A 249 -24.84 15.10 11.05
CA GLU A 249 -24.47 14.26 9.91
C GLU A 249 -23.24 14.83 9.20
N ALA A 250 -22.35 13.97 8.71
CA ALA A 250 -21.16 14.40 8.00
C ALA A 250 -21.54 15.09 6.68
N ASP A 251 -20.93 16.24 6.39
CA ASP A 251 -21.08 16.96 5.11
C ASP A 251 -20.58 16.13 3.91
N SER A 252 -19.66 15.19 4.17
CA SER A 252 -19.15 14.27 3.16
C SER A 252 -18.72 12.96 3.83
N ALA A 253 -18.95 11.84 3.15
CA ALA A 253 -18.47 10.55 3.61
C ALA A 253 -18.05 9.67 2.42
N PHE A 254 -17.05 8.82 2.64
CA PHE A 254 -16.79 7.68 1.75
C PHE A 254 -16.25 6.50 2.56
N ALA A 255 -16.41 5.30 2.00
CA ALA A 255 -15.77 4.09 2.50
C ALA A 255 -14.83 3.51 1.45
N HIS A 256 -13.76 2.87 1.92
CA HIS A 256 -12.83 2.12 1.09
C HIS A 256 -12.58 0.74 1.72
N ARG A 257 -12.68 -0.30 0.88
CA ARG A 257 -12.48 -1.69 1.27
C ARG A 257 -11.10 -2.18 0.83
N TRP A 258 -10.20 -2.36 1.78
CA TRP A 258 -8.95 -3.09 1.55
C TRP A 258 -9.18 -4.58 1.80
N ARG A 259 -9.28 -5.38 0.74
CA ARG A 259 -9.37 -6.85 0.87
C ARG A 259 -8.10 -7.46 1.43
N TYR A 260 -6.96 -6.86 1.12
CA TYR A 260 -5.62 -7.33 1.48
C TYR A 260 -4.88 -6.20 2.20
N ALA A 261 -5.34 -5.85 3.40
CA ALA A 261 -4.86 -4.69 4.13
C ALA A 261 -3.58 -5.01 4.91
N LEU A 262 -3.66 -6.06 5.73
CA LEU A 262 -2.65 -6.46 6.71
C LEU A 262 -2.34 -7.94 6.52
N GLY A 263 -1.16 -8.39 6.92
CA GLY A 263 -0.79 -9.81 6.90
C GLY A 263 0.62 -10.03 6.36
N ALA A 264 1.27 -11.03 6.92
CA ALA A 264 2.63 -11.41 6.58
C ALA A 264 2.83 -12.91 6.79
N LEU A 265 3.96 -13.42 6.30
CA LEU A 265 4.43 -14.76 6.64
C LEU A 265 4.68 -14.88 8.14
N GLU A 266 4.40 -16.05 8.71
CA GLU A 266 4.72 -16.34 10.12
C GLU A 266 6.23 -16.24 10.39
N GLN A 267 7.04 -16.62 9.39
CA GLN A 267 8.49 -16.50 9.41
C GLN A 267 8.92 -15.61 8.23
N PRO A 268 9.49 -14.42 8.50
CA PRO A 268 10.00 -13.55 7.45
C PRO A 268 10.98 -14.29 6.54
N LEU A 269 10.82 -14.10 5.23
CA LEU A 269 11.73 -14.64 4.24
C LEU A 269 12.56 -13.51 3.65
N ASN A 270 13.88 -13.64 3.76
CA ASN A 270 14.78 -12.73 3.09
C ASN A 270 14.67 -12.90 1.57
N THR A 271 14.61 -14.13 1.07
CA THR A 271 14.59 -14.39 -0.38
C THR A 271 13.42 -15.28 -0.76
N LEU A 272 12.58 -14.80 -1.67
CA LEU A 272 11.54 -15.56 -2.36
C LEU A 272 11.73 -15.37 -3.87
N ALA A 273 12.50 -16.26 -4.51
CA ALA A 273 12.99 -16.03 -5.86
C ALA A 273 13.24 -17.33 -6.64
N ASP A 274 13.21 -17.20 -7.96
CA ASP A 274 13.81 -18.13 -8.91
C ASP A 274 14.83 -17.35 -9.75
N LEU A 275 16.06 -17.27 -9.22
CA LEU A 275 17.13 -16.50 -9.83
C LEU A 275 17.62 -17.10 -11.14
N SER A 276 17.42 -18.40 -11.37
CA SER A 276 17.77 -19.05 -12.64
C SER A 276 16.98 -18.48 -13.82
N ARG A 277 15.77 -17.96 -13.54
CA ARG A 277 14.92 -17.24 -14.49
C ARG A 277 14.84 -15.75 -14.19
N GLY A 278 15.64 -15.21 -13.26
CA GLY A 278 15.59 -13.78 -12.91
C GLY A 278 14.26 -13.30 -12.32
N LEU A 279 13.53 -14.16 -11.60
CA LEU A 279 12.26 -13.82 -10.95
C LEU A 279 12.45 -13.64 -9.44
N VAL A 280 11.93 -12.54 -8.89
CA VAL A 280 11.86 -12.29 -7.44
C VAL A 280 10.45 -11.87 -7.04
N VAL A 281 9.98 -12.36 -5.90
CA VAL A 281 8.72 -11.95 -5.28
C VAL A 281 9.02 -11.15 -4.02
N ALA A 282 8.33 -10.04 -3.86
CA ALA A 282 8.58 -9.09 -2.79
C ALA A 282 7.28 -8.47 -2.27
N GLY A 283 7.30 -8.01 -1.03
CA GLY A 283 6.18 -7.35 -0.40
C GLY A 283 6.44 -7.12 1.08
N ASP A 284 5.66 -6.23 1.68
CA ASP A 284 5.57 -6.11 3.14
C ASP A 284 5.29 -7.45 3.82
N TRP A 285 4.47 -8.29 3.17
CA TRP A 285 4.10 -9.61 3.64
C TRP A 285 5.25 -10.63 3.68
N CYS A 286 6.39 -10.34 3.03
CA CYS A 286 7.60 -11.14 3.18
C CYS A 286 8.36 -10.82 4.49
N GLY A 287 8.06 -9.67 5.12
CA GLY A 287 8.59 -9.23 6.41
C GLY A 287 7.53 -9.28 7.51
N GLN A 288 7.26 -8.14 8.14
CA GLN A 288 6.29 -7.98 9.24
C GLN A 288 4.94 -7.37 8.81
N GLY A 289 4.70 -7.15 7.51
CA GLY A 289 3.44 -6.59 7.02
C GLY A 289 3.27 -5.09 7.26
N ASP A 290 4.37 -4.37 7.51
CA ASP A 290 4.41 -2.93 7.72
C ASP A 290 5.16 -2.19 6.61
N LEU A 291 5.20 -0.86 6.71
CA LEU A 291 5.84 -0.02 5.69
C LEU A 291 7.36 -0.24 5.62
N GLN A 292 8.01 -0.42 6.77
CA GLN A 292 9.44 -0.71 6.84
C GLN A 292 9.76 -2.02 6.11
N SER A 293 8.97 -3.07 6.35
CA SER A 293 9.08 -4.36 5.66
C SER A 293 8.85 -4.22 4.17
N ALA A 294 7.90 -3.38 3.75
CA ALA A 294 7.65 -3.09 2.33
C ALA A 294 8.89 -2.52 1.65
N TRP A 295 9.54 -1.54 2.29
CA TRP A 295 10.76 -0.90 1.80
C TRP A 295 11.95 -1.88 1.79
N CYS A 296 12.20 -2.57 2.91
CA CYS A 296 13.28 -3.56 3.02
C CYS A 296 13.14 -4.68 1.98
N SER A 297 11.93 -5.21 1.80
CA SER A 297 11.67 -6.26 0.81
C SER A 297 11.94 -5.79 -0.62
N GLY A 298 11.56 -4.54 -0.95
CA GLY A 298 11.85 -3.96 -2.27
C GLY A 298 13.35 -3.79 -2.53
N ARG A 299 14.09 -3.29 -1.54
CA ARG A 299 15.55 -3.13 -1.63
C ARG A 299 16.25 -4.48 -1.77
N HIS A 300 15.86 -5.46 -0.96
CA HIS A 300 16.42 -6.81 -1.03
C HIS A 300 16.15 -7.47 -2.37
N ALA A 301 14.93 -7.33 -2.92
CA ALA A 301 14.58 -7.88 -4.22
C ALA A 301 15.45 -7.31 -5.36
N ALA A 302 15.69 -6.00 -5.34
CA ALA A 302 16.64 -5.39 -6.26
C ALA A 302 18.07 -5.93 -6.09
N GLN A 303 18.53 -6.06 -4.84
CA GLN A 303 19.88 -6.58 -4.56
C GLN A 303 20.09 -8.00 -5.07
N GLN A 304 19.07 -8.86 -4.98
CA GLN A 304 19.12 -10.22 -5.52
C GLN A 304 19.34 -10.23 -7.04
N LEU A 305 18.67 -9.33 -7.78
CA LEU A 305 18.80 -9.21 -9.24
C LEU A 305 20.09 -8.49 -9.69
N ILE A 306 20.64 -7.62 -8.85
CA ILE A 306 21.93 -6.94 -9.11
C ILE A 306 23.09 -7.93 -8.94
N ASN A 307 22.97 -8.86 -7.98
CA ASN A 307 24.01 -9.83 -7.66
C ASN A 307 23.91 -11.15 -8.45
N SER A 308 22.86 -11.32 -9.27
CA SER A 308 22.59 -12.55 -10.03
C SER A 308 23.41 -12.65 -11.31
#